data_AF-A0A7J9Z9F7-F1
#
_entry.id   AF-A0A7J9Z9F7-F1
#
_cell.length_a   1.000
_cell.length_b   1.000
_cell.length_c   1.000
_cell.angle_alpha   90.00
_cell.angle_beta   90.00
_cell.angle_gamma   90.00
#
_symmetry.space_group_name_H-M   'P 1'
#
loop_
_entity.id
_entity.type
_entity.pdbx_description
1 polymer ?
#
loop_
_entity_poly.entity_id
_entity_poly.type
_entity_poly.pdbx_seq_one_letter_code
_entity_poly.pdbx_strand_id
1 'polypeptide(L)'
;MTAGSGYALALAVTCVVELPVYALVLTRLFGARLRTALLAGLVANAVTHPVLWLAMKPFTDGVGEYATAFVVGEVLVCAVEWLVLVVALCWFEPGRCGIGRAWLAVVSVLANAASAAAGLALTLLR
;
A
#
# COMPACT_ATOMS: atom_id res chain seq x y z
N MET A 1 -14.98 -5.05 19.07
CA MET A 1 -14.17 -3.96 18.47
C MET A 1 -15.11 -3.14 17.61
N THR A 2 -15.20 -1.82 17.80
CA THR A 2 -15.98 -0.98 16.87
C THR A 2 -15.29 -1.05 15.50
N ALA A 3 -16.06 -1.02 14.41
CA ALA A 3 -15.50 -1.14 13.06
C ALA A 3 -14.36 -0.13 12.78
N GLY A 4 -14.37 1.03 13.46
CA GLY A 4 -13.32 2.05 13.37
C GLY A 4 -11.99 1.71 14.06
N SER A 5 -11.99 0.98 15.18
CA SER A 5 -10.73 0.65 15.89
C SER A 5 -9.93 -0.43 15.16
N GLY A 6 -10.61 -1.37 14.49
CA GLY A 6 -9.96 -2.40 13.68
C GLY A 6 -9.29 -1.83 12.43
N TYR A 7 -9.98 -0.91 11.74
CA TYR A 7 -9.44 -0.22 10.57
C TYR A 7 -8.19 0.62 10.90
N ALA A 8 -8.26 1.43 11.96
CA ALA A 8 -7.13 2.28 12.36
C ALA A 8 -5.87 1.47 12.69
N LEU A 9 -6.04 0.32 13.36
CA LEU A 9 -4.93 -0.59 13.65
C LEU A 9 -4.36 -1.22 12.37
N ALA A 10 -5.23 -1.68 11.46
CA ALA A 10 -4.79 -2.27 10.19
C ALA A 10 -3.97 -1.27 9.36
N LEU A 11 -4.48 -0.03 9.20
CA LEU A 11 -3.77 1.03 8.51
C LEU A 11 -2.43 1.37 9.18
N ALA A 12 -2.38 1.39 10.52
CA ALA A 12 -1.14 1.65 11.25
C ALA A 12 -0.08 0.57 10.99
N VAL A 13 -0.49 -0.70 10.99
CA VAL A 13 0.41 -1.83 10.67
C VAL A 13 0.93 -1.71 9.25
N THR A 14 0.05 -1.46 8.28
CA THR A 14 0.43 -1.24 6.88
C THR A 14 1.44 -0.11 6.75
N CYS A 15 1.17 1.07 7.32
CA CYS A 15 2.11 2.19 7.28
C CYS A 15 3.49 1.86 7.90
N VAL A 16 3.51 1.09 8.99
CA VAL A 16 4.77 0.67 9.64
C VAL A 16 5.58 -0.27 8.74
N VAL A 17 4.93 -1.10 7.92
CA VAL A 17 5.59 -2.05 7.01
C VAL A 17 5.99 -1.38 5.69
N GLU A 18 5.10 -0.60 5.10
CA GLU A 18 5.27 -0.11 3.72
C GLU A 18 6.07 1.19 3.63
N LEU A 19 5.90 2.12 4.58
CA LEU A 19 6.63 3.40 4.53
C LEU A 19 8.15 3.21 4.55
N PRO A 20 8.75 2.29 5.33
CA PRO A 20 10.17 2.00 5.24
C PRO A 20 10.60 1.47 3.86
N VAL A 21 9.78 0.63 3.22
CA VAL A 21 10.05 0.09 1.88
C VAL A 21 10.05 1.21 0.86
N TYR A 22 9.01 2.05 0.85
CA TYR A 22 8.93 3.21 -0.03
C TYR A 22 10.06 4.21 0.23
N ALA A 23 10.33 4.54 1.49
CA ALA A 23 11.43 5.43 1.87
C ALA A 23 12.78 4.89 1.37
N LEU A 24 13.08 3.63 1.62
CA LEU A 24 14.34 3.02 1.23
C LEU A 24 14.50 3.03 -0.30
N VAL A 25 13.51 2.52 -1.03
CA VAL A 25 13.62 2.39 -2.48
C VAL A 25 13.63 3.75 -3.17
N LEU A 26 12.71 4.65 -2.81
CA LEU A 26 12.62 5.97 -3.44
C LEU A 26 13.86 6.82 -3.16
N THR A 27 14.43 6.75 -1.96
CA THR A 27 15.65 7.51 -1.64
C THR A 27 16.89 6.89 -2.25
N ARG A 28 17.07 5.56 -2.17
CA ARG A 28 18.31 4.90 -2.59
C ARG A 28 18.38 4.64 -4.10
N LEU A 29 17.28 4.20 -4.72
CA LEU A 29 17.28 3.85 -6.14
C LEU A 29 16.90 5.05 -7.02
N PHE A 30 16.04 5.93 -6.51
CA PHE A 30 15.51 7.05 -7.30
C PHE A 30 15.97 8.41 -6.82
N GLY A 31 16.79 8.50 -5.76
CA GLY A 31 17.37 9.74 -5.25
C GLY A 31 16.35 10.75 -4.72
N ALA A 32 15.10 10.34 -4.46
CA ALA A 32 14.07 11.22 -3.93
C ALA A 32 14.43 11.68 -2.51
N ARG A 33 13.93 12.85 -2.10
CA ARG A 33 14.09 13.30 -0.70
C ARG A 33 13.30 12.37 0.22
N LEU A 34 13.84 12.04 1.39
CA LEU A 34 13.18 11.16 2.37
C LEU A 34 11.76 11.64 2.71
N ARG A 35 11.59 12.95 2.92
CA ARG A 35 10.28 13.55 3.18
C ARG A 35 9.30 13.31 2.02
N THR A 36 9.75 13.47 0.79
CA THR A 36 8.93 13.20 -0.40
C THR A 36 8.53 11.73 -0.46
N ALA A 37 9.47 10.81 -0.23
CA ALA A 37 9.22 9.37 -0.27
C ALA A 37 8.18 8.94 0.79
N LEU A 38 8.32 9.44 2.01
CA LEU A 38 7.38 9.17 3.11
C LEU A 38 5.98 9.75 2.81
N LEU A 39 5.91 10.98 2.29
CA LEU A 39 4.62 11.59 1.93
C LEU A 39 3.95 10.86 0.77
N ALA A 40 4.71 10.45 -0.25
CA ALA A 40 4.18 9.70 -1.38
C ALA A 40 3.62 8.33 -0.93
N GLY A 41 4.36 7.59 -0.11
CA GLY A 41 3.89 6.33 0.47
C GLY A 41 2.66 6.52 1.36
N LEU A 42 2.65 7.56 2.19
CA LEU A 42 1.50 7.85 3.06
C LEU A 42 0.24 8.18 2.25
N VAL A 43 0.38 8.98 1.18
CA VAL A 43 -0.75 9.31 0.30
C VAL A 43 -1.24 8.07 -0.43
N ALA A 44 -0.35 7.20 -0.92
CA ALA A 44 -0.72 5.92 -1.52
C ALA A 44 -1.59 5.08 -0.56
N ASN A 45 -1.06 4.80 0.64
CA ASN A 45 -1.76 4.03 1.67
C ASN A 45 -3.10 4.67 2.08
N ALA A 46 -3.13 5.99 2.25
CA ALA A 46 -4.34 6.72 2.65
C ALA A 46 -5.44 6.69 1.58
N VAL A 47 -5.09 6.55 0.31
CA VAL A 47 -6.05 6.46 -0.79
C VAL A 47 -6.56 5.02 -0.95
N THR A 48 -5.67 4.03 -0.85
CA THR A 48 -5.99 2.63 -1.17
C THR A 48 -6.66 1.88 -0.05
N HIS A 49 -6.19 2.01 1.19
CA HIS A 49 -6.69 1.21 2.31
C HIS A 49 -8.14 1.47 2.71
N PRO A 50 -8.66 2.72 2.76
CA PRO A 50 -10.08 2.93 3.05
C PRO A 50 -10.97 2.30 1.97
N VAL A 51 -10.56 2.40 0.70
CA VAL A 51 -11.32 1.84 -0.43
C VAL A 51 -11.32 0.31 -0.36
N LEU A 52 -10.16 -0.31 -0.15
CA LEU A 52 -10.05 -1.76 -0.01
C LEU A 52 -10.87 -2.28 1.18
N TRP A 53 -10.78 -1.63 2.34
CA TRP A 53 -11.50 -2.02 3.55
C TRP A 53 -13.02 -2.00 3.34
N LEU A 54 -13.55 -0.96 2.70
CA LEU A 54 -14.97 -0.85 2.41
C LEU A 54 -15.42 -1.84 1.33
N ALA A 55 -14.60 -2.05 0.29
CA ALA A 55 -14.88 -2.97 -0.80
C ALA A 55 -14.87 -4.45 -0.35
N MET A 56 -14.05 -4.80 0.63
CA MET A 56 -13.93 -6.18 1.13
C MET A 56 -15.04 -6.57 2.13
N LYS A 57 -15.70 -5.58 2.76
CA LYS A 57 -16.72 -5.81 3.78
C LYS A 57 -17.86 -6.78 3.36
N PRO A 58 -18.37 -6.77 2.12
CA PRO A 58 -19.44 -7.69 1.69
C PRO A 58 -18.99 -9.16 1.56
N PHE A 59 -17.68 -9.41 1.48
CA PHE A 59 -17.14 -10.74 1.17
C PHE A 59 -16.62 -11.50 2.40
N THR A 60 -16.87 -10.98 3.61
CA THR A 60 -16.30 -11.55 4.85
C THR A 60 -16.94 -12.86 5.29
N ASP A 61 -18.09 -13.23 4.73
CA ASP A 61 -18.90 -14.36 5.23
C ASP A 61 -18.63 -15.68 4.47
N GLY A 62 -17.92 -15.64 3.32
CA GLY A 62 -17.63 -16.82 2.49
C GLY A 62 -16.13 -16.97 2.17
N VAL A 63 -15.53 -18.11 2.54
CA VAL A 63 -14.06 -18.31 2.44
C VAL A 63 -13.53 -18.25 0.99
N GLY A 64 -14.21 -18.88 0.04
CA GLY A 64 -13.78 -18.89 -1.38
C GLY A 64 -13.99 -17.55 -2.09
N GLU A 65 -15.10 -16.87 -1.77
CA GLU A 65 -15.42 -15.54 -2.28
C GLU A 65 -14.46 -14.50 -1.71
N TYR A 66 -14.13 -14.61 -0.41
CA TYR A 66 -13.15 -13.77 0.25
C TYR A 66 -11.77 -13.88 -0.38
N ALA A 67 -11.27 -15.10 -0.62
CA ALA A 67 -9.94 -15.29 -1.20
C ALA A 67 -9.84 -14.68 -2.60
N THR A 68 -10.88 -14.86 -3.43
CA THR A 68 -10.93 -14.28 -4.77
C THR A 68 -11.01 -12.75 -4.71
N ALA A 69 -11.90 -12.21 -3.87
CA ALA A 69 -12.06 -10.77 -3.68
C ALA A 69 -10.77 -10.12 -3.14
N PHE A 70 -10.06 -10.82 -2.23
CA PHE A 70 -8.79 -10.38 -1.67
C PHE A 70 -7.73 -10.27 -2.75
N VAL A 71 -7.50 -11.32 -3.55
CA VAL A 71 -6.49 -11.28 -4.63
C VAL A 71 -6.80 -10.18 -5.64
N VAL A 72 -8.07 -10.04 -6.05
CA VAL A 72 -8.47 -8.97 -6.97
C VAL A 72 -8.26 -7.60 -6.34
N GLY A 73 -8.62 -7.45 -5.06
CA GLY A 73 -8.41 -6.23 -4.28
C GLY A 73 -6.94 -5.83 -4.20
N GLU A 74 -6.05 -6.77 -3.88
CA GLU A 74 -4.61 -6.56 -3.81
C GLU A 74 -4.01 -6.13 -5.17
N VAL A 75 -4.45 -6.75 -6.27
CA VAL A 75 -4.03 -6.35 -7.62
C VAL A 75 -4.45 -4.92 -7.93
N LEU A 76 -5.68 -4.56 -7.58
CA LEU A 76 -6.20 -3.20 -7.78
C LEU A 76 -5.48 -2.19 -6.89
N VAL A 77 -5.23 -2.51 -5.63
CA VAL A 77 -4.45 -1.67 -4.70
C VAL A 77 -3.06 -1.45 -5.27
N CYS A 78 -2.34 -2.50 -5.65
CA CYS A 78 -1.00 -2.39 -6.23
C CYS A 78 -0.98 -1.43 -7.45
N ALA A 79 -2.00 -1.52 -8.32
CA ALA A 79 -2.12 -0.66 -9.50
C ALA A 79 -2.42 0.80 -9.12
N VAL A 80 -3.32 1.04 -8.16
CA VAL A 80 -3.66 2.39 -7.68
C VAL A 80 -2.48 3.01 -6.93
N GLU A 81 -1.82 2.28 -6.03
CA GLU A 81 -0.64 2.77 -5.31
C GLU A 81 0.49 3.11 -6.26
N TRP A 82 0.74 2.27 -7.26
CA TRP A 82 1.70 2.58 -8.31
C TRP A 82 1.39 3.91 -9.00
N LEU A 83 0.13 4.12 -9.41
CA LEU A 83 -0.29 5.37 -10.05
C LEU A 83 -0.15 6.57 -9.11
N VAL A 84 -0.56 6.43 -7.85
CA VAL A 84 -0.47 7.48 -6.83
C VAL A 84 1.00 7.83 -6.56
N LEU A 85 1.89 6.85 -6.45
CA LEU A 85 3.33 7.07 -6.28
C LEU A 85 3.92 7.82 -7.47
N VAL A 86 3.56 7.46 -8.70
CA VAL A 86 3.99 8.19 -9.91
C VAL A 86 3.52 9.64 -9.85
N VAL A 87 2.22 9.87 -9.60
CA VAL A 87 1.64 11.22 -9.54
C VAL A 87 2.25 12.04 -8.40
N ALA A 88 2.40 11.47 -7.21
CA ALA A 88 2.97 12.14 -6.05
C ALA A 88 4.44 12.52 -6.29
N LEU A 89 5.23 11.65 -6.89
CA LEU A 89 6.63 11.96 -7.26
C LEU A 89 6.69 13.08 -8.31
N CYS A 90 5.84 13.02 -9.35
CA CYS A 90 5.73 14.10 -10.33
C CYS A 90 5.31 15.43 -9.70
N TRP A 91 4.44 15.41 -8.69
CA TRP A 91 3.97 16.62 -8.02
C TRP A 91 5.02 17.21 -7.08
N PHE A 92 5.57 16.38 -6.19
CA PHE A 92 6.49 16.83 -5.15
C PHE A 92 7.91 17.07 -5.66
N GLU A 93 8.34 16.33 -6.69
CA GLU A 93 9.64 16.47 -7.33
C GLU A 93 9.51 16.39 -8.88
N PRO A 94 9.03 17.46 -9.54
CA PRO A 94 8.71 17.46 -10.98
C PRO A 94 9.83 16.95 -11.90
N GLY A 95 11.10 17.17 -11.53
CA GLY A 95 12.26 16.68 -12.26
C GLY A 95 12.42 15.15 -12.29
N ARG A 96 11.58 14.39 -11.57
CA ARG A 96 11.65 12.91 -11.48
C ARG A 96 10.47 12.19 -12.11
N CYS A 97 9.58 12.89 -12.81
CA CYS A 97 8.30 12.35 -13.31
C CYS A 97 8.40 11.19 -14.35
N GLY A 98 9.58 10.99 -14.93
CA GLY A 98 9.85 9.91 -15.88
C GLY A 98 10.60 8.70 -15.32
N ILE A 99 11.13 8.78 -14.10
CA ILE A 99 12.10 7.79 -13.62
C ILE A 99 11.38 6.54 -13.10
N GLY A 100 11.78 5.37 -13.61
CA GLY A 100 11.57 4.09 -12.95
C GLY A 100 10.11 3.65 -12.78
N ARG A 101 9.17 4.09 -13.63
CA ARG A 101 7.74 3.75 -13.49
C ARG A 101 7.46 2.25 -13.35
N ALA A 102 8.13 1.42 -14.16
CA ALA A 102 8.00 -0.04 -14.05
C ALA A 102 8.52 -0.56 -12.70
N TRP A 103 9.62 0.01 -12.20
CA TRP A 103 10.14 -0.32 -10.88
C TRP A 103 9.21 0.11 -9.75
N LEU A 104 8.51 1.25 -9.88
CA LEU A 104 7.51 1.66 -8.89
C LEU A 104 6.36 0.66 -8.78
N ALA A 105 5.98 0.00 -9.89
CA ALA A 105 5.00 -1.07 -9.85
C ALA A 105 5.53 -2.30 -9.09
N VAL A 106 6.79 -2.69 -9.31
CA VAL A 106 7.44 -3.77 -8.57
C VAL A 106 7.49 -3.46 -7.08
N VAL A 107 7.85 -2.23 -6.71
CA VAL A 107 7.96 -1.80 -5.31
C VAL A 107 6.58 -1.78 -4.64
N SER A 108 5.55 -1.31 -5.34
CA SER A 108 4.15 -1.36 -4.89
C SER A 108 3.74 -2.80 -4.58
N VAL A 109 3.99 -3.75 -5.49
CA VAL A 109 3.69 -5.17 -5.27
C VAL A 109 4.45 -5.75 -4.09
N LEU A 110 5.75 -5.44 -3.95
CA LEU A 110 6.56 -5.94 -2.83
C LEU A 110 6.10 -5.36 -1.48
N ALA A 111 5.73 -4.08 -1.44
CA ALA A 111 5.23 -3.43 -0.23
C ALA A 111 3.90 -4.06 0.21
N ASN A 112 2.95 -4.21 -0.73
CA ASN A 112 1.66 -4.85 -0.46
C ASN A 112 1.82 -6.32 -0.05
N ALA A 113 2.68 -7.08 -0.74
CA ALA A 113 2.96 -8.47 -0.35
C ALA A 113 3.53 -8.58 1.07
N ALA A 114 4.44 -7.67 1.45
CA ALA A 114 4.98 -7.63 2.82
C ALA A 114 3.91 -7.26 3.85
N SER A 115 3.03 -6.30 3.52
CA SER A 115 1.91 -5.85 4.34
C SER A 115 0.87 -6.96 4.55
N ALA A 116 0.47 -7.66 3.47
CA ALA A 116 -0.41 -8.81 3.51
C ALA A 116 0.18 -9.97 4.33
N ALA A 117 1.48 -10.27 4.15
CA ALA A 117 2.17 -11.29 4.95
C ALA A 117 2.21 -10.93 6.45
N ALA A 118 2.44 -9.65 6.79
CA ALA A 118 2.38 -9.17 8.16
C ALA A 118 0.98 -9.30 8.76
N GLY A 119 -0.07 -8.96 8.01
CA GLY A 119 -1.46 -9.15 8.42
C GLY A 119 -1.81 -10.63 8.68
N LEU A 120 -1.37 -11.51 7.79
CA LEU A 120 -1.56 -12.96 7.95
C LEU A 120 -0.83 -13.49 9.19
N ALA A 121 0.45 -13.12 9.38
CA ALA A 121 1.23 -13.52 10.54
C ALA A 121 0.59 -13.06 11.87
N LEU A 122 0.14 -11.81 11.95
CA LEU A 122 -0.57 -11.29 13.13
C LEU A 122 -1.89 -12.02 13.41
N THR A 123 -2.54 -12.54 12.38
CA THR A 123 -3.77 -13.32 12.52
C THR A 123 -3.49 -14.74 13.03
N LEU A 124 -2.41 -15.37 12.55
CA LEU A 124 -2.00 -16.72 12.98
C LEU A 124 -1.42 -16.77 14.41
N LEU A 125 -0.98 -15.63 14.94
CA LEU A 125 -0.42 -15.51 16.30
C LEU A 125 -1.47 -15.18 17.38
N ARG A 126 -2.74 -15.02 17.01
CA ARG A 126 -3.87 -14.79 17.92
C ARG A 126 -4.64 -16.06 18.16
#